data_AF-A0A948ML41-F1
#
_entry.id   AF-A0A948ML41-F1
#
_cell.length_a   1.000
_cell.length_b   1.000
_cell.length_c   1.000
_cell.angle_alpha   90.00
_cell.angle_beta   90.00
_cell.angle_gamma   90.00
#
_symmetry.space_group_name_H-M   'P 1'
#
loop_
_entity.id
_entity.type
_entity.pdbx_description
1 polymer ?
#
loop_
_entity_poly.entity_id
_entity_poly.type
_entity_poly.pdbx_seq_one_letter_code
_entity_poly.pdbx_strand_id
1 'polypeptide(L)'
;MPSDIHKHDSDIFTITDLKEWKAPVIRHIIWDGVLDVGHKLQIFGDEGTWKSMLVTHMMGSVTAGHRWLGFKCSPANVLYIQGEMGMYSVRTRAMKYCEGTKRIYLAKPGDVPDELARCEARAFPPNAYTQVVQFFHLDEQAGVAALRRKLDTVIMESPDLPIVLILDPLYKMFHHDLTVAKEVNYFCENMDLILHDYNVKKDGVLRQMSMVFVHHARKAGVDDAGNRTSQGSEDSFGAKQL
;
A
#
# COMPACT_ATOMS: atom_id res chain seq x y z
N MET A 1 5.76 10.03 -12.52
CA MET A 1 6.58 8.90 -13.00
C MET A 1 7.53 9.47 -14.03
N PRO A 2 8.85 9.23 -13.90
CA PRO A 2 9.80 9.61 -14.93
C PRO A 2 9.39 9.02 -16.26
N SER A 3 9.62 9.79 -17.29
CA SER A 3 9.13 9.52 -18.62
C SER A 3 10.33 9.16 -19.50
N ASP A 4 10.29 8.02 -20.19
CA ASP A 4 11.36 7.65 -21.15
C ASP A 4 11.34 8.52 -22.42
N ILE A 5 10.62 9.64 -22.39
CA ILE A 5 10.24 10.33 -23.61
C ILE A 5 11.41 11.15 -24.16
N HIS A 6 12.23 11.68 -23.28
CA HIS A 6 13.35 12.50 -23.68
C HIS A 6 14.67 11.73 -23.59
N LYS A 7 15.45 11.80 -24.68
CA LYS A 7 16.63 10.96 -24.90
C LYS A 7 17.78 11.18 -23.92
N HIS A 8 17.79 12.32 -23.23
CA HIS A 8 18.93 12.74 -22.41
C HIS A 8 18.62 12.74 -20.91
N ASP A 9 17.36 12.85 -20.53
CA ASP A 9 16.92 12.95 -19.14
C ASP A 9 15.46 12.51 -19.06
N SER A 10 15.13 11.56 -18.18
CA SER A 10 13.76 11.04 -18.05
C SER A 10 12.79 12.01 -17.37
N ASP A 11 13.31 13.04 -16.70
CA ASP A 11 12.53 13.99 -15.91
C ASP A 11 12.23 15.29 -16.66
N ILE A 12 12.85 15.49 -17.82
CA ILE A 12 12.65 16.66 -18.68
C ILE A 12 11.99 16.19 -19.96
N PHE A 13 10.92 16.83 -20.40
CA PHE A 13 10.24 16.49 -21.65
C PHE A 13 9.79 17.75 -22.38
N THR A 14 9.87 17.71 -23.70
CA THR A 14 9.29 18.75 -24.57
C THR A 14 7.79 18.54 -24.75
N ILE A 15 7.11 19.53 -25.33
CA ILE A 15 5.69 19.37 -25.71
C ILE A 15 5.52 18.26 -26.77
N THR A 16 6.49 18.11 -27.67
CA THR A 16 6.51 17.06 -28.69
C THR A 16 6.61 15.68 -28.03
N ASP A 17 7.49 15.56 -27.05
CA ASP A 17 7.63 14.35 -26.24
C ASP A 17 6.29 13.95 -25.63
N LEU A 18 5.63 14.86 -24.90
CA LEU A 18 4.32 14.59 -24.29
C LEU A 18 3.26 14.14 -25.30
N LYS A 19 3.27 14.69 -26.52
CA LYS A 19 2.35 14.30 -27.59
C LYS A 19 2.57 12.86 -28.06
N GLU A 20 3.82 12.39 -28.08
CA GLU A 20 4.19 11.06 -28.56
C GLU A 20 4.17 9.99 -27.45
N TRP A 21 4.14 10.41 -26.18
CA TRP A 21 4.17 9.51 -25.05
C TRP A 21 2.95 8.60 -24.95
N LYS A 22 3.24 7.33 -24.69
CA LYS A 22 2.24 6.31 -24.33
C LYS A 22 2.45 5.94 -22.87
N ALA A 23 1.42 6.12 -22.06
CA ALA A 23 1.58 5.76 -20.67
C ALA A 23 1.67 4.24 -20.44
N PRO A 24 2.17 3.82 -19.28
CA PRO A 24 2.26 2.42 -18.90
C PRO A 24 0.91 1.69 -18.95
N VAL A 25 0.98 0.36 -19.12
CA VAL A 25 -0.18 -0.54 -19.27
C VAL A 25 -1.06 -0.55 -18.02
N ILE A 26 -0.45 -0.54 -16.83
CA ILE A 26 -1.17 -0.44 -15.56
C ILE A 26 -0.95 0.96 -14.99
N ARG A 27 -2.03 1.76 -14.96
CA ARG A 27 -2.04 3.10 -14.33
C ARG A 27 -2.73 3.09 -12.97
N HIS A 28 -3.75 2.25 -12.83
CA HIS A 28 -4.63 2.21 -11.66
C HIS A 28 -4.43 0.89 -10.92
N ILE A 29 -4.04 0.95 -9.65
CA ILE A 29 -4.07 -0.22 -8.74
C ILE A 29 -5.51 -0.46 -8.30
N ILE A 30 -6.18 0.60 -7.84
CA ILE A 30 -7.60 0.62 -7.53
C ILE A 30 -8.23 1.72 -8.36
N TRP A 31 -9.20 1.33 -9.19
CA TRP A 31 -9.79 2.17 -10.22
C TRP A 31 -10.65 3.31 -9.63
N ASP A 32 -11.12 4.17 -10.53
CA ASP A 32 -11.99 5.31 -10.22
C ASP A 32 -11.34 6.35 -9.30
N GLY A 33 -10.02 6.53 -9.45
CA GLY A 33 -9.24 7.55 -8.75
C GLY A 33 -8.89 7.20 -7.30
N VAL A 34 -9.04 5.93 -6.89
CA VAL A 34 -8.79 5.50 -5.51
C VAL A 34 -7.29 5.31 -5.23
N LEU A 35 -6.57 4.60 -6.10
CA LEU A 35 -5.12 4.40 -5.96
C LEU A 35 -4.46 4.17 -7.32
N ASP A 36 -3.68 5.14 -7.75
CA ASP A 36 -2.88 5.08 -8.97
C ASP A 36 -1.43 4.69 -8.67
N VAL A 37 -0.76 4.12 -9.67
CA VAL A 37 0.68 3.88 -9.60
C VAL A 37 1.42 5.18 -9.30
N GLY A 38 2.39 5.13 -8.39
CA GLY A 38 3.14 6.30 -7.93
C GLY A 38 2.40 7.17 -6.91
N HIS A 39 1.26 6.73 -6.39
CA HIS A 39 0.50 7.48 -5.38
C HIS A 39 0.41 6.74 -4.05
N LYS A 40 -0.06 7.48 -3.04
CA LYS A 40 -0.26 7.02 -1.67
C LYS A 40 -1.75 7.06 -1.34
N LEU A 41 -2.27 6.00 -0.72
CA LEU A 41 -3.59 5.98 -0.11
C LEU A 41 -3.44 5.97 1.41
N GLN A 42 -4.24 6.76 2.12
CA GLN A 42 -4.27 6.74 3.58
C GLN A 42 -5.62 6.25 4.08
N ILE A 43 -5.58 5.30 5.02
CA ILE A 43 -6.75 4.81 5.75
C ILE A 43 -6.56 5.19 7.20
N PHE A 44 -7.38 6.11 7.69
CA PHE A 44 -7.30 6.62 9.06
C PHE A 44 -8.62 6.43 9.82
N GLY A 45 -8.54 6.51 11.15
CA GLY A 45 -9.69 6.43 12.05
C GLY A 45 -9.33 5.85 13.40
N ASP A 46 -10.27 5.87 14.35
CA ASP A 46 -10.03 5.47 15.74
C ASP A 46 -9.56 4.01 15.88
N GLU A 47 -8.91 3.69 16.99
CA GLU A 47 -8.58 2.31 17.34
C GLU A 47 -9.82 1.41 17.32
N GLY A 48 -9.68 0.17 16.83
CA GLY A 48 -10.79 -0.78 16.78
C GLY A 48 -11.80 -0.60 15.62
N THR A 49 -11.60 0.38 14.74
CA THR A 49 -12.48 0.63 13.57
C THR A 49 -12.22 -0.28 12.36
N TRP A 50 -11.70 -1.50 12.59
CA TRP A 50 -11.54 -2.54 11.57
C TRP A 50 -10.59 -2.21 10.40
N LYS A 51 -9.78 -1.15 10.49
CA LYS A 51 -8.82 -0.75 9.44
C LYS A 51 -7.93 -1.90 8.96
N SER A 52 -7.31 -2.66 9.87
CA SER A 52 -6.47 -3.81 9.50
C SER A 52 -7.24 -4.92 8.75
N MET A 53 -8.53 -5.11 9.06
CA MET A 53 -9.39 -6.04 8.29
C MET A 53 -9.71 -5.47 6.90
N LEU A 54 -9.89 -4.15 6.81
CA LEU A 54 -10.12 -3.45 5.55
C LEU A 54 -8.92 -3.55 4.59
N VAL A 55 -7.68 -3.37 5.09
CA VAL A 55 -6.46 -3.59 4.29
C VAL A 55 -6.18 -5.07 4.03
N THR A 56 -6.56 -6.00 4.92
CA THR A 56 -6.49 -7.44 4.62
C THR A 56 -7.40 -7.80 3.44
N HIS A 57 -8.61 -7.24 3.40
CA HIS A 57 -9.51 -7.36 2.25
C HIS A 57 -8.90 -6.71 1.00
N MET A 58 -8.37 -5.49 1.13
CA MET A 58 -7.70 -4.81 0.01
C MET A 58 -6.55 -5.63 -0.56
N MET A 59 -5.72 -6.23 0.29
CA MET A 59 -4.61 -7.10 -0.11
C MET A 59 -5.12 -8.24 -0.98
N GLY A 60 -6.12 -8.99 -0.52
CA GLY A 60 -6.69 -10.09 -1.29
C GLY A 60 -7.34 -9.63 -2.61
N SER A 61 -8.06 -8.52 -2.59
CA SER A 61 -8.70 -7.98 -3.80
C SER A 61 -7.69 -7.49 -4.82
N VAL A 62 -6.66 -6.75 -4.40
CA VAL A 62 -5.62 -6.21 -5.28
C VAL A 62 -4.77 -7.34 -5.87
N THR A 63 -4.33 -8.30 -5.05
CA THR A 63 -3.48 -9.40 -5.53
C THR A 63 -4.19 -10.29 -6.56
N ALA A 64 -5.47 -10.57 -6.36
CA ALA A 64 -6.27 -11.38 -7.27
C ALA A 64 -7.00 -10.59 -8.38
N GLY A 65 -6.88 -9.26 -8.41
CA GLY A 65 -7.60 -8.39 -9.36
C GLY A 65 -9.12 -8.38 -9.18
N HIS A 66 -9.60 -8.62 -7.96
CA HIS A 66 -11.02 -8.56 -7.60
C HIS A 66 -11.45 -7.15 -7.22
N ARG A 67 -12.76 -6.96 -7.07
CA ARG A 67 -13.25 -5.68 -6.57
C ARG A 67 -12.91 -5.50 -5.10
N TRP A 68 -12.48 -4.31 -4.72
CA TRP A 68 -12.38 -3.89 -3.32
C TRP A 68 -13.41 -2.81 -3.05
N LEU A 69 -14.35 -3.06 -2.14
CA LEU A 69 -15.49 -2.17 -1.86
C LEU A 69 -16.29 -1.76 -3.11
N GLY A 70 -16.32 -2.62 -4.13
CA GLY A 70 -16.97 -2.33 -5.42
C GLY A 70 -16.06 -1.70 -6.48
N PHE A 71 -14.92 -1.11 -6.10
CA PHE A 71 -13.93 -0.58 -7.03
C PHE A 71 -13.17 -1.72 -7.72
N LYS A 72 -12.95 -1.61 -9.02
CA LYS A 72 -12.13 -2.59 -9.76
C LYS A 72 -10.67 -2.47 -9.30
N CYS A 73 -9.97 -3.59 -9.19
CA CYS A 73 -8.53 -3.61 -8.93
C CYS A 73 -7.77 -4.21 -10.13
N SER A 74 -6.58 -3.68 -10.38
CA SER A 74 -5.60 -4.34 -11.27
C SER A 74 -4.73 -5.28 -10.41
N PRO A 75 -4.41 -6.49 -10.88
CA PRO A 75 -3.50 -7.40 -10.17
C PRO A 75 -2.16 -6.71 -9.84
N ALA A 76 -1.73 -6.82 -8.59
CA ALA A 76 -0.45 -6.30 -8.12
C ALA A 76 0.16 -7.21 -7.05
N ASN A 77 1.48 -7.20 -6.91
CA ASN A 77 2.13 -7.69 -5.69
C ASN A 77 1.71 -6.83 -4.51
N VAL A 78 1.49 -7.42 -3.35
CA VAL A 78 1.24 -6.67 -2.12
C VAL A 78 2.22 -7.10 -1.04
N LEU A 79 2.97 -6.15 -0.50
CA LEU A 79 3.76 -6.34 0.72
C LEU A 79 3.06 -5.65 1.88
N TYR A 80 2.45 -6.44 2.75
CA TYR A 80 1.78 -5.96 3.96
C TYR A 80 2.70 -6.05 5.17
N ILE A 81 3.14 -4.92 5.70
CA ILE A 81 3.93 -4.85 6.93
C ILE A 81 2.99 -4.52 8.09
N GLN A 82 2.95 -5.41 9.08
CA GLN A 82 2.09 -5.32 10.25
C GLN A 82 2.94 -5.17 11.52
N GLY A 83 2.83 -4.03 12.19
CA GLY A 83 3.68 -3.63 13.32
C GLY A 83 3.02 -3.72 14.71
N GLU A 84 1.72 -3.94 14.80
CA GLU A 84 0.99 -4.05 16.08
C GLU A 84 0.68 -5.49 16.48
N MET A 85 0.38 -6.33 15.48
CA MET A 85 -0.16 -7.65 15.74
C MET A 85 0.88 -8.75 15.62
N GLY A 86 0.85 -9.70 16.56
CA GLY A 86 1.63 -10.93 16.45
C GLY A 86 1.18 -11.82 15.27
N MET A 87 2.10 -12.68 14.83
CA MET A 87 1.92 -13.58 13.66
C MET A 87 0.65 -14.44 13.74
N TYR A 88 0.31 -14.95 14.93
CA TYR A 88 -0.89 -15.76 15.13
C TYR A 88 -2.18 -15.00 14.77
N SER A 89 -2.29 -13.75 15.24
CA SER A 89 -3.47 -12.93 15.02
C SER A 89 -3.58 -12.49 13.56
N VAL A 90 -2.45 -12.18 12.92
CA VAL A 90 -2.38 -11.89 11.48
C VAL A 90 -2.81 -13.08 10.66
N ARG A 91 -2.24 -14.28 10.92
CA ARG A 91 -2.66 -15.53 10.27
C ARG A 91 -4.15 -15.76 10.43
N THR A 92 -4.69 -15.59 11.63
CA THR A 92 -6.11 -15.83 11.89
C THR A 92 -7.02 -14.90 11.07
N ARG A 93 -6.64 -13.63 10.91
CA ARG A 93 -7.38 -12.67 10.08
C ARG A 93 -7.26 -13.00 8.59
N ALA A 94 -6.05 -13.27 8.11
CA ALA A 94 -5.81 -13.66 6.72
C ALA A 94 -6.60 -14.92 6.35
N MET A 95 -6.51 -15.98 7.16
CA MET A 95 -7.23 -17.23 6.91
C MET A 95 -8.75 -17.04 6.87
N LYS A 96 -9.32 -16.23 7.78
CA LYS A 96 -10.76 -15.91 7.75
C LYS A 96 -11.16 -15.27 6.42
N TYR A 97 -10.35 -14.35 5.92
CA TYR A 97 -10.60 -13.69 4.64
C TYR A 97 -10.47 -14.66 3.46
N CYS A 98 -9.39 -15.43 3.40
CA CYS A 98 -9.14 -16.41 2.33
C CYS A 98 -10.23 -17.50 2.28
N GLU A 99 -10.57 -18.10 3.42
CA GLU A 99 -11.65 -19.09 3.55
C GLU A 99 -13.01 -18.52 3.11
N GLY A 100 -13.34 -17.30 3.56
CA GLY A 100 -14.58 -16.63 3.17
C GLY A 100 -14.64 -16.40 1.66
N THR A 101 -13.54 -15.94 1.07
CA THR A 101 -13.40 -15.72 -0.37
C THR A 101 -13.57 -17.02 -1.15
N LYS A 102 -12.92 -18.11 -0.71
CA LYS A 102 -13.05 -19.44 -1.30
C LYS A 102 -14.50 -19.91 -1.32
N ARG A 103 -15.22 -19.77 -0.20
CA ARG A 103 -16.64 -20.16 -0.09
C ARG A 103 -17.54 -19.36 -1.02
N ILE A 104 -17.30 -18.06 -1.18
CA ILE A 104 -18.04 -17.21 -2.12
C ILE A 104 -17.85 -17.70 -3.57
N TYR A 105 -16.65 -18.13 -3.93
CA TYR A 105 -16.39 -18.66 -5.26
C TYR A 105 -17.02 -20.04 -5.50
N LEU A 106 -16.91 -20.95 -4.52
CA LEU A 106 -17.50 -22.29 -4.59
C LEU A 106 -19.03 -22.30 -4.50
N ALA A 107 -19.65 -21.25 -3.96
CA ALA A 107 -21.11 -21.13 -3.92
C ALA A 107 -21.74 -20.81 -5.30
N LYS A 108 -20.94 -20.59 -6.35
CA LYS A 108 -21.45 -20.35 -7.70
C LYS A 108 -21.74 -21.70 -8.39
N PRO A 109 -22.97 -21.94 -8.87
CA PRO A 109 -23.34 -23.24 -9.46
C PRO A 109 -22.55 -23.50 -10.76
N GLY A 110 -21.80 -24.60 -10.80
CA GLY A 110 -21.03 -25.00 -11.99
C GLY A 110 -19.85 -25.96 -11.79
N ASP A 111 -19.67 -26.56 -10.61
CA ASP A 111 -18.44 -27.23 -10.15
C ASP A 111 -17.80 -28.22 -11.16
N VAL A 112 -16.77 -27.74 -11.85
CA VAL A 112 -15.78 -28.58 -12.57
C VAL A 112 -14.47 -28.58 -11.76
N PRO A 113 -13.72 -29.69 -11.64
CA PRO A 113 -12.49 -29.76 -10.84
C PRO A 113 -11.45 -28.65 -11.11
N ASP A 114 -11.36 -28.14 -12.34
CA ASP A 114 -10.50 -26.99 -12.72
C ASP A 114 -10.90 -25.69 -12.01
N GLU A 115 -12.16 -25.54 -11.60
CA GLU A 115 -12.62 -24.38 -10.84
C GLU A 115 -12.09 -24.38 -9.42
N LEU A 116 -11.91 -25.53 -8.76
CA LEU A 116 -11.44 -25.59 -7.38
C LEU A 116 -9.99 -25.08 -7.25
N ALA A 117 -9.10 -25.49 -8.16
CA ALA A 117 -7.72 -25.01 -8.19
C ALA A 117 -7.65 -23.50 -8.47
N ARG A 118 -8.51 -23.00 -9.38
CA ARG A 118 -8.64 -21.56 -9.65
C ARG A 118 -9.21 -20.79 -8.45
N CYS A 119 -10.16 -21.38 -7.72
CA CYS A 119 -10.70 -20.81 -6.49
C CYS A 119 -9.63 -20.74 -5.40
N GLU A 120 -8.80 -21.77 -5.27
CA GLU A 120 -7.70 -21.80 -4.30
C GLU A 120 -6.69 -20.69 -4.59
N ALA A 121 -6.22 -20.57 -5.83
CA ALA A 121 -5.28 -19.53 -6.23
C ALA A 121 -5.85 -18.11 -6.04
N ARG A 122 -7.17 -17.92 -6.18
CA ARG A 122 -7.84 -16.62 -5.91
C ARG A 122 -8.01 -16.33 -4.44
N ALA A 123 -8.26 -17.36 -3.62
CA ALA A 123 -8.41 -17.22 -2.18
C ALA A 123 -7.06 -17.06 -1.48
N PHE A 124 -6.03 -17.72 -1.99
CA PHE A 124 -4.66 -17.73 -1.50
C PHE A 124 -3.68 -17.27 -2.59
N PRO A 125 -3.74 -15.98 -2.96
CA PRO A 125 -2.89 -15.44 -4.02
C PRO A 125 -1.41 -15.51 -3.62
N PRO A 126 -0.52 -16.09 -4.45
CA PRO A 126 0.90 -16.26 -4.12
C PRO A 126 1.67 -14.93 -4.05
N ASN A 127 1.12 -13.87 -4.65
CA ASN A 127 1.65 -12.52 -4.66
C ASN A 127 1.19 -11.64 -3.47
N ALA A 128 0.58 -12.25 -2.44
CA ALA A 128 0.23 -11.60 -1.18
C ALA A 128 1.27 -11.90 -0.10
N TYR A 129 2.16 -10.95 0.17
CA TYR A 129 3.24 -11.08 1.14
C TYR A 129 2.86 -10.35 2.41
N THR A 130 3.07 -10.98 3.57
CA THR A 130 2.87 -10.35 4.87
C THR A 130 4.11 -10.49 5.74
N GLN A 131 4.55 -9.39 6.32
CA GLN A 131 5.61 -9.36 7.31
C GLN A 131 5.04 -8.85 8.63
N VAL A 132 5.24 -9.60 9.69
CA VAL A 132 5.06 -9.09 11.06
C VAL A 132 6.39 -8.58 11.56
N VAL A 133 6.38 -7.36 12.08
CA VAL A 133 7.59 -6.69 12.56
C VAL A 133 7.44 -6.20 13.99
N GLN A 134 8.55 -6.18 14.71
CA GLN A 134 8.73 -5.44 15.94
C GLN A 134 9.99 -4.59 15.74
N PHE A 135 9.94 -3.30 16.12
CA PHE A 135 11.08 -2.38 16.01
C PHE A 135 11.60 -2.19 14.56
N PHE A 136 10.71 -1.77 13.66
CA PHE A 136 11.03 -1.55 12.25
C PHE A 136 10.89 -0.08 11.88
N HIS A 137 11.95 0.69 12.11
CA HIS A 137 11.95 2.15 12.01
C HIS A 137 12.31 2.62 10.59
N LEU A 138 11.29 3.06 9.85
CA LEU A 138 11.37 3.49 8.45
C LEU A 138 11.86 4.95 8.28
N ASP A 139 12.05 5.65 9.38
CA ASP A 139 12.75 6.92 9.50
C ASP A 139 14.26 6.77 9.72
N GLU A 140 14.75 5.54 9.87
CA GLU A 140 16.18 5.23 9.97
C GLU A 140 16.72 4.58 8.69
N GLN A 141 17.99 4.87 8.37
CA GLN A 141 18.66 4.30 7.20
C GLN A 141 18.63 2.77 7.18
N ALA A 142 18.80 2.13 8.34
CA ALA A 142 18.79 0.67 8.46
C ALA A 142 17.42 0.08 8.13
N GLY A 143 16.32 0.69 8.61
CA GLY A 143 14.97 0.26 8.31
C GLY A 143 14.60 0.48 6.84
N VAL A 144 14.96 1.64 6.27
CA VAL A 144 14.78 1.90 4.83
C VAL A 144 15.54 0.88 3.98
N ALA A 145 16.80 0.59 4.29
CA ALA A 145 17.59 -0.42 3.57
C ALA A 145 16.97 -1.82 3.71
N ALA A 146 16.44 -2.16 4.89
CA ALA A 146 15.77 -3.42 5.12
C ALA A 146 14.42 -3.52 4.41
N LEU A 147 13.69 -2.41 4.21
CA LEU A 147 12.49 -2.33 3.40
C LEU A 147 12.81 -2.54 1.92
N ARG A 148 13.80 -1.82 1.39
CA ARG A 148 14.24 -1.94 -0.02
C ARG A 148 14.59 -3.37 -0.39
N ARG A 149 15.36 -4.07 0.44
CA ARG A 149 15.68 -5.50 0.22
C ARG A 149 14.43 -6.37 0.08
N LYS A 150 13.39 -6.12 0.88
CA LYS A 150 12.13 -6.90 0.83
C LYS A 150 11.30 -6.56 -0.40
N LEU A 151 11.21 -5.27 -0.74
CA LEU A 151 10.56 -4.82 -1.97
C LEU A 151 11.23 -5.49 -3.18
N ASP A 152 12.56 -5.50 -3.22
CA ASP A 152 13.31 -6.16 -4.29
C ASP A 152 13.04 -7.68 -4.34
N THR A 153 13.01 -8.37 -3.20
CA THR A 153 12.63 -9.80 -3.14
C THR A 153 11.23 -10.04 -3.72
N VAL A 154 10.23 -9.28 -3.28
CA VAL A 154 8.85 -9.41 -3.74
C VAL A 154 8.73 -9.15 -5.24
N ILE A 155 9.41 -8.11 -5.74
CA ILE A 155 9.42 -7.77 -7.16
C ILE A 155 10.10 -8.89 -7.97
N MET A 156 11.19 -9.48 -7.47
CA MET A 156 11.88 -10.56 -8.17
C MET A 156 11.04 -11.83 -8.30
N GLU A 157 10.16 -12.13 -7.34
CA GLU A 157 9.27 -13.29 -7.40
C GLU A 157 8.13 -13.11 -8.41
N SER A 158 7.75 -11.88 -8.74
CA SER A 158 6.68 -11.58 -9.70
C SER A 158 6.95 -10.23 -10.40
N PRO A 159 7.92 -10.19 -11.34
CA PRO A 159 8.46 -8.94 -11.89
C PRO A 159 7.50 -8.19 -12.82
N ASP A 160 6.51 -8.89 -13.37
CA ASP A 160 5.55 -8.32 -14.31
C ASP A 160 4.40 -7.56 -13.63
N LEU A 161 4.33 -7.61 -12.30
CA LEU A 161 3.28 -6.97 -11.52
C LEU A 161 3.79 -5.71 -10.81
N PRO A 162 2.99 -4.63 -10.74
CA PRO A 162 3.27 -3.52 -9.84
C PRO A 162 3.28 -4.01 -8.39
N ILE A 163 3.87 -3.23 -7.48
CA ILE A 163 3.90 -3.53 -6.05
C ILE A 163 3.12 -2.48 -5.24
N VAL A 164 2.36 -2.94 -4.26
CA VAL A 164 1.69 -2.10 -3.27
C VAL A 164 2.29 -2.41 -1.90
N LEU A 165 2.90 -1.40 -1.29
CA LEU A 165 3.37 -1.50 0.10
C LEU A 165 2.28 -1.02 1.04
N ILE A 166 1.87 -1.85 1.99
CA ILE A 166 0.92 -1.48 3.04
C ILE A 166 1.67 -1.41 4.37
N LEU A 167 1.58 -0.27 5.06
CA LEU A 167 2.14 -0.08 6.40
C LEU A 167 1.02 0.05 7.42
N ASP A 168 0.91 -0.91 8.35
CA ASP A 168 -0.18 -0.95 9.33
C ASP A 168 0.29 -1.25 10.76
N PRO A 169 0.15 -0.29 11.69
CA PRO A 169 -0.03 1.14 11.47
C PRO A 169 1.31 1.83 11.21
N LEU A 170 1.26 3.02 10.61
CA LEU A 170 2.42 3.83 10.30
C LEU A 170 3.24 4.19 11.56
N TYR A 171 2.58 4.51 12.68
CA TYR A 171 3.26 5.03 13.86
C TYR A 171 4.16 4.01 14.57
N LYS A 172 3.92 2.70 14.38
CA LYS A 172 4.81 1.65 14.91
C LYS A 172 6.10 1.52 14.13
N MET A 173 6.15 2.10 12.94
CA MET A 173 7.29 2.07 12.04
C MET A 173 8.04 3.39 12.01
N PHE A 174 7.71 4.29 12.93
CA PHE A 174 8.32 5.59 13.09
C PHE A 174 8.93 5.66 14.49
N HIS A 175 10.21 5.98 14.60
CA HIS A 175 10.92 6.08 15.88
C HIS A 175 10.74 7.45 16.53
N HIS A 176 10.74 8.51 15.71
CA HIS A 176 10.67 9.90 16.15
C HIS A 176 9.24 10.31 16.58
N ASP A 177 9.03 11.58 16.96
CA ASP A 177 7.75 12.05 17.48
C ASP A 177 6.81 12.52 16.35
N LEU A 178 5.70 11.81 16.18
CA LEU A 178 4.66 12.17 15.22
C LEU A 178 3.92 13.48 15.54
N THR A 179 4.14 14.09 16.71
CA THR A 179 3.65 15.45 17.01
C THR A 179 4.50 16.53 16.33
N VAL A 180 5.73 16.22 15.94
CA VAL A 180 6.68 17.19 15.44
C VAL A 180 6.62 17.21 13.91
N ALA A 181 6.01 18.26 13.36
CA ALA A 181 5.81 18.42 11.91
C ALA A 181 7.11 18.23 11.10
N LYS A 182 8.26 18.69 11.62
CA LYS A 182 9.55 18.51 10.95
C LYS A 182 9.93 17.03 10.79
N GLU A 183 9.69 16.21 11.81
CA GLU A 183 10.05 14.80 11.81
C GLU A 183 9.08 14.00 10.93
N VAL A 184 7.79 14.34 10.96
CA VAL A 184 6.78 13.80 10.05
C VAL A 184 7.10 14.14 8.59
N ASN A 185 7.50 15.38 8.31
CA ASN A 185 7.88 15.79 6.95
C ASN A 185 9.10 15.01 6.44
N TYR A 186 10.14 14.87 7.27
CA TYR A 186 11.32 14.08 6.92
C TYR A 186 10.96 12.63 6.57
N PHE A 187 10.06 12.02 7.31
CA PHE A 187 9.56 10.69 7.00
C PHE A 187 8.77 10.65 5.70
N CYS A 188 7.87 11.61 5.47
CA CYS A 188 7.10 11.69 4.25
C CYS A 188 8.01 11.84 3.02
N GLU A 189 9.03 12.69 3.11
CA GLU A 189 10.07 12.86 2.08
C GLU A 189 10.80 11.54 1.81
N ASN A 190 11.19 10.79 2.85
CA ASN A 190 11.81 9.48 2.68
C ASN A 190 10.88 8.48 1.98
N MET A 191 9.60 8.47 2.32
CA MET A 191 8.61 7.63 1.64
C MET A 191 8.41 8.05 0.18
N ASP A 192 8.41 9.35 -0.11
CA ASP A 192 8.36 9.88 -1.48
C ASP A 192 9.59 9.50 -2.29
N LEU A 193 10.78 9.53 -1.70
CA LEU A 193 12.01 9.07 -2.35
C LEU A 193 11.95 7.57 -2.67
N ILE A 194 11.47 6.73 -1.75
CA ILE A 194 11.27 5.30 -2.04
C ILE A 194 10.25 5.13 -3.16
N LEU A 195 9.12 5.82 -3.09
CA LEU A 195 8.09 5.74 -4.13
C LEU A 195 8.64 6.18 -5.49
N HIS A 196 9.43 7.24 -5.54
CA HIS A 196 10.11 7.71 -6.74
C HIS A 196 11.06 6.64 -7.29
N ASP A 197 11.99 6.14 -6.48
CA ASP A 197 12.99 5.13 -6.88
C ASP A 197 12.39 3.83 -7.42
N TYR A 198 11.19 3.46 -6.99
CA TYR A 198 10.46 2.28 -7.46
C TYR A 198 9.43 2.58 -8.55
N ASN A 199 9.37 3.82 -9.04
CA ASN A 199 8.58 4.22 -10.21
C ASN A 199 9.43 4.82 -11.34
N VAL A 200 10.76 4.89 -11.15
CA VAL A 200 11.71 5.23 -12.21
C VAL A 200 12.10 3.97 -12.99
N LYS A 201 12.45 4.13 -14.26
CA LYS A 201 13.05 3.04 -15.03
C LYS A 201 14.50 2.87 -14.62
N LYS A 202 14.85 1.68 -14.14
CA LYS A 202 16.22 1.34 -13.74
C LYS A 202 16.64 0.06 -14.46
N ASP A 203 17.81 0.08 -15.09
CA ASP A 203 18.36 -1.05 -15.85
C ASP A 203 17.39 -1.59 -16.93
N GLY A 204 16.61 -0.69 -17.54
CA GLY A 204 15.62 -1.04 -18.57
C GLY A 204 14.28 -1.57 -18.05
N VAL A 205 14.15 -1.80 -16.74
CA VAL A 205 12.93 -2.30 -16.10
C VAL A 205 12.16 -1.14 -15.47
N LEU A 206 10.94 -0.90 -15.96
CA LEU A 206 10.01 0.03 -15.32
C LEU A 206 9.40 -0.68 -14.11
N ARG A 207 9.77 -0.23 -12.91
CA ARG A 207 9.09 -0.64 -11.69
C ARG A 207 7.87 0.25 -11.49
N GLN A 208 6.84 -0.29 -10.86
CA GLN A 208 5.60 0.41 -10.60
C GLN A 208 5.22 0.15 -9.14
N MET A 209 5.17 1.20 -8.32
CA MET A 209 4.90 1.08 -6.89
C MET A 209 3.81 2.04 -6.44
N SER A 210 2.99 1.62 -5.49
CA SER A 210 2.09 2.48 -4.70
C SER A 210 2.22 2.17 -3.21
N MET A 211 1.77 3.08 -2.35
CA MET A 211 1.79 2.85 -0.90
C MET A 211 0.41 3.03 -0.29
N VAL A 212 0.14 2.28 0.77
CA VAL A 212 -1.03 2.45 1.61
C VAL A 212 -0.60 2.57 3.06
N PHE A 213 -1.01 3.66 3.70
CA PHE A 213 -0.72 3.93 5.10
C PHE A 213 -1.97 3.76 5.94
N VAL A 214 -1.88 2.93 6.98
CA VAL A 214 -2.91 2.86 8.01
C VAL A 214 -2.48 3.73 9.18
N HIS A 215 -3.34 4.66 9.57
CA HIS A 215 -3.09 5.58 10.67
C HIS A 215 -4.20 5.49 11.72
N HIS A 216 -3.85 5.63 13.00
CA HIS A 216 -4.84 5.74 14.06
C HIS A 216 -5.08 7.22 14.32
N ALA A 217 -6.33 7.68 14.14
CA ALA A 217 -6.68 9.02 14.56
C ALA A 217 -6.44 9.12 16.08
N ARG A 218 -5.87 10.23 16.56
CA ARG A 218 -5.73 10.43 18.00
C ARG A 218 -7.12 10.58 18.61
N LYS A 219 -7.29 10.01 19.81
CA LYS A 219 -8.48 10.31 20.61
C LYS A 219 -8.54 11.83 20.81
N ALA A 220 -9.65 12.44 20.39
CA ALA A 220 -9.94 13.84 20.67
C ALA A 220 -9.62 14.14 22.14
N GLY A 221 -8.75 15.13 22.37
CA GLY A 221 -8.50 15.64 23.70
C GLY A 221 -9.79 16.20 24.27
N VAL A 222 -9.96 16.11 25.57
CA VAL A 222 -10.98 16.90 26.27
C VAL A 222 -10.23 18.10 26.83
N ASP A 223 -10.63 19.31 26.47
CA ASP A 223 -10.08 20.51 27.11
C ASP A 223 -10.49 20.56 28.60
N ASP A 224 -9.88 21.45 29.38
CA ASP A 224 -10.19 21.61 30.81
C ASP A 224 -11.67 22.00 31.07
N ALA A 225 -12.41 22.37 30.01
CA ALA A 225 -13.83 22.72 30.05
C ALA A 225 -14.75 21.55 29.64
N GLY A 226 -14.23 20.36 29.36
CA GLY A 226 -15.03 19.20 29.00
C GLY A 226 -15.41 19.11 27.51
N ASN A 227 -14.92 20.02 26.67
CA ASN A 227 -15.23 20.01 25.24
C ASN A 227 -14.29 19.06 24.49
N ARG A 228 -14.86 18.31 23.55
CA ARG A 228 -14.08 17.48 22.63
C ARG A 228 -13.34 18.41 21.66
N THR A 229 -12.01 18.44 21.75
CA THR A 229 -11.18 19.07 20.72
C THR A 229 -11.07 18.11 19.54
N SER A 230 -11.95 18.28 18.55
CA SER A 230 -11.77 17.67 17.23
C SER A 230 -10.77 18.51 16.47
N GLN A 231 -9.54 18.02 16.33
CA GLN A 231 -8.60 18.57 15.36
C GLN A 231 -8.84 17.81 14.07
N GLY A 232 -9.36 18.51 13.05
CA GLY A 232 -9.86 17.91 11.81
C GLY A 232 -8.76 17.35 10.90
N SER A 233 -8.72 17.80 9.65
CA SER A 233 -7.81 17.32 8.60
C SER A 233 -6.30 17.45 8.88
N GLU A 234 -5.91 18.06 10.01
CA GLU A 234 -4.53 18.17 10.46
C GLU A 234 -3.96 16.84 11.01
N ASP A 235 -4.82 15.89 11.38
CA ASP A 235 -4.45 14.61 12.00
C ASP A 235 -3.88 13.55 11.05
N SER A 236 -3.99 13.76 9.73
CA SER A 236 -3.57 12.73 8.76
C SER A 236 -2.09 12.81 8.41
N PHE A 237 -1.51 14.00 8.27
CA PHE A 237 -0.07 14.22 8.02
C PHE A 237 0.37 15.68 8.35
N GLY A 238 -0.27 16.32 9.34
CA GLY A 238 -0.24 17.77 9.57
C GLY A 238 1.11 18.50 9.45
N ALA A 239 1.38 19.00 8.25
CA ALA A 239 2.18 20.20 8.03
C ALA A 239 1.34 21.12 7.13
N LYS A 240 1.20 22.39 7.53
CA LYS A 240 0.53 23.44 6.76
C LYS A 240 0.99 23.39 5.30
N GLN A 241 0.07 23.20 4.36
CA GLN A 241 0.26 23.70 3.01
C GLN A 241 0.39 25.22 3.10
N LEU A 242 1.62 25.72 2.94
CA LEU A 242 1.91 27.07 2.52
C LEU A 242 2.41 27.00 1.07
#